data_AF-A0A238H1R8-F1
#
_entry.id   AF-A0A238H1R8-F1
#
_cell.length_a   1.000
_cell.length_b   1.000
_cell.length_c   1.000
_cell.angle_alpha   90.00
_cell.angle_beta   90.00
_cell.angle_gamma   90.00
#
_symmetry.space_group_name_H-M   'P 1'
#
loop_
_entity.id
_entity.type
_entity.pdbx_description
1 polymer ?
#
loop_
_entity_poly.entity_id
_entity_poly.type
_entity_poly.pdbx_seq_one_letter_code
_entity_poly.pdbx_strand_id
1 'polypeptide(L)'
;MLAGCGGDEFSAASSNVLAAPAGPASSADGAKPSQQPGSTANAGSPAQPAQSEPEPSKWKSARAGDMLDVTLGDLRPTQGAIGYDQIYYKLGRYERQPDKKFDDFCADEGLGGIAPNGYAAQSTLHDPASYQCAASADSRERSVLNPVVVGPNGDTLYVTDGHHGLSAYYETPDGGAPLHVHVVVKDNLNAYSGNAFWQQMQDRGYLRLKDGDGQRITPDRLPTGLGLKLGLRNDPYRSLVYFTRDIGYAKPAGATDYLEFYWADWLRMQPEKFSLASYDVTRAGSTDPNPATADTGYLNAVWNASARMVASTDPVIDGKTGADLGRADQLNGGKKYNKGEFDKLRQPITADKPGKIAYALDYKARHGLR
;
A
#
# COMPACT_ATOMS: atom_id res chain seq x y z
N MET A 1 23.52 5.98 -6.12
CA MET A 1 23.18 7.01 -5.13
C MET A 1 21.70 7.28 -5.29
N LEU A 2 20.84 6.85 -4.37
CA LEU A 2 19.39 7.09 -4.41
C LEU A 2 19.00 7.69 -3.06
N ALA A 3 18.63 8.97 -3.11
CA ALA A 3 18.16 9.74 -1.97
C ALA A 3 16.67 9.46 -1.75
N GLY A 4 16.29 9.29 -0.48
CA GLY A 4 14.89 9.20 -0.09
C GLY A 4 14.15 10.49 -0.42
N CYS A 5 12.90 10.35 -0.85
CA CYS A 5 12.00 11.45 -1.16
C CYS A 5 11.70 12.27 0.11
N GLY A 6 12.49 13.31 0.34
CA GLY A 6 12.06 14.57 0.94
C GLY A 6 12.02 15.58 -0.19
N GLY A 7 10.83 16.05 -0.56
CA GLY A 7 10.65 17.03 -1.63
C GLY A 7 11.01 18.43 -1.17
N ASP A 8 11.90 19.09 -1.92
CA ASP A 8 12.09 20.55 -1.95
C ASP A 8 12.04 21.02 -3.43
N GLU A 9 11.46 22.20 -3.62
CA GLU A 9 11.05 22.87 -4.85
C GLU A 9 12.18 23.19 -5.86
N PHE A 10 11.91 23.18 -7.17
CA PHE A 10 12.54 24.10 -8.16
C PHE A 10 11.72 24.27 -9.45
N SER A 11 11.92 25.41 -10.13
CA SER A 11 11.01 26.15 -10.99
C SER A 11 11.28 26.05 -12.51
N ALA A 12 10.19 26.00 -13.28
CA ALA A 12 9.85 26.55 -14.61
C ALA A 12 10.84 26.57 -15.81
N ALA A 13 10.35 26.08 -16.96
CA ALA A 13 10.46 26.79 -18.25
C ALA A 13 9.38 26.33 -19.26
N SER A 14 8.75 27.31 -19.91
CA SER A 14 7.57 27.22 -20.79
C SER A 14 7.86 26.72 -22.21
N SER A 15 6.85 26.21 -22.92
CA SER A 15 6.52 26.65 -24.30
C SER A 15 5.19 26.06 -24.82
N ASN A 16 4.43 26.96 -25.46
CA ASN A 16 3.16 26.77 -26.16
C ASN A 16 3.22 25.73 -27.30
N VAL A 17 2.08 25.12 -27.67
CA VAL A 17 1.43 25.28 -29.00
C VAL A 17 -0.03 24.80 -28.99
N LEU A 18 -0.80 25.55 -29.77
CA LEU A 18 -2.22 25.61 -30.14
C LEU A 18 -2.98 24.34 -30.54
N ALA A 19 -4.30 24.48 -30.35
CA ALA A 19 -5.43 23.61 -30.67
C ALA A 19 -5.74 23.41 -32.17
N ALA A 20 -6.58 22.42 -32.51
CA ALA A 20 -8.01 22.55 -32.89
C ALA A 20 -8.52 21.26 -33.63
N PRO A 21 -9.82 21.09 -33.99
CA PRO A 21 -10.61 19.92 -33.61
C PRO A 21 -11.16 19.11 -34.81
N ALA A 22 -11.84 17.99 -34.54
CA ALA A 22 -12.65 17.27 -35.53
C ALA A 22 -14.10 17.11 -35.05
N GLY A 23 -15.03 17.56 -35.88
CA GLY A 23 -16.48 17.36 -35.78
C GLY A 23 -16.97 16.14 -36.59
N PRO A 24 -18.30 15.90 -36.66
CA PRO A 24 -18.86 14.58 -36.34
C PRO A 24 -19.79 13.98 -37.43
N ALA A 25 -20.52 12.92 -37.01
CA ALA A 25 -21.77 12.36 -37.57
C ALA A 25 -21.60 11.33 -38.72
N SER A 26 -22.48 10.35 -38.99
CA SER A 26 -23.82 10.00 -38.47
C SER A 26 -24.17 8.53 -38.88
N SER A 27 -25.09 7.91 -38.13
CA SER A 27 -26.24 7.02 -38.46
C SER A 27 -26.53 6.59 -39.94
N ALA A 28 -27.27 5.51 -40.30
CA ALA A 28 -28.42 4.84 -39.69
C ALA A 28 -28.78 3.47 -40.37
N ASP A 29 -29.53 2.66 -39.63
CA ASP A 29 -30.70 1.79 -39.94
C ASP A 29 -30.92 1.02 -41.26
N GLY A 30 -31.54 -0.17 -41.10
CA GLY A 30 -32.30 -0.86 -42.16
C GLY A 30 -32.89 -2.22 -41.73
N ALA A 31 -34.22 -2.37 -41.79
CA ALA A 31 -35.05 -3.39 -41.14
C ALA A 31 -35.38 -4.67 -41.97
N LYS A 32 -35.91 -5.69 -41.26
CA LYS A 32 -36.54 -6.98 -41.69
C LYS A 32 -37.79 -6.82 -42.60
N PRO A 33 -38.30 -7.88 -43.27
CA PRO A 33 -39.38 -8.74 -42.69
C PRO A 33 -39.39 -10.24 -43.11
N SER A 34 -40.29 -10.97 -42.44
CA SER A 34 -40.58 -12.43 -42.36
C SER A 34 -41.42 -13.05 -43.50
N GLN A 35 -41.34 -14.39 -43.69
CA GLN A 35 -42.47 -15.36 -43.65
C GLN A 35 -42.04 -16.83 -43.93
N GLN A 36 -42.73 -17.78 -43.29
CA GLN A 36 -42.72 -19.26 -43.43
C GLN A 36 -44.18 -19.70 -43.77
N PRO A 37 -44.54 -20.95 -44.21
CA PRO A 37 -44.21 -22.24 -43.53
C PRO A 37 -44.10 -23.52 -44.42
N GLY A 38 -43.59 -24.64 -43.87
CA GLY A 38 -43.86 -25.99 -44.41
C GLY A 38 -42.85 -27.13 -44.15
N SER A 39 -43.29 -28.12 -43.35
CA SER A 39 -42.98 -29.57 -43.26
C SER A 39 -41.60 -30.15 -42.85
N THR A 40 -41.63 -30.76 -41.65
CA THR A 40 -41.19 -32.12 -41.23
C THR A 40 -39.72 -32.58 -41.26
N ALA A 41 -39.31 -33.04 -40.06
CA ALA A 41 -38.41 -34.15 -39.72
C ALA A 41 -36.89 -33.96 -39.88
N ASN A 42 -36.23 -33.57 -38.77
CA ASN A 42 -35.22 -34.42 -38.12
C ASN A 42 -34.89 -33.82 -36.74
N ALA A 43 -34.98 -34.61 -35.67
CA ALA A 43 -34.52 -34.19 -34.34
C ALA A 43 -33.00 -34.22 -34.32
N GLY A 44 -32.38 -33.12 -34.75
CA GLY A 44 -30.97 -32.85 -34.53
C GLY A 44 -30.71 -32.59 -33.05
N SER A 45 -29.66 -33.21 -32.51
CA SER A 45 -29.12 -32.90 -31.18
C SER A 45 -28.88 -31.39 -31.05
N PRO A 46 -29.14 -30.76 -29.89
CA PRO A 46 -28.82 -29.35 -29.70
C PRO A 46 -27.32 -29.16 -29.94
N ALA A 47 -26.96 -28.32 -30.90
CA ALA A 47 -25.60 -27.86 -31.07
C ALA A 47 -25.16 -27.25 -29.73
N GLN A 48 -24.16 -27.87 -29.10
CA GLN A 48 -23.43 -27.28 -27.98
C GLN A 48 -23.02 -25.87 -28.42
N PRO A 49 -23.29 -24.81 -27.63
CA PRO A 49 -22.73 -23.50 -27.92
C PRO A 49 -21.22 -23.69 -28.07
N ALA A 50 -20.66 -23.20 -29.20
CA ALA A 50 -19.23 -23.14 -29.37
C ALA A 50 -18.67 -22.49 -28.11
N GLN A 51 -17.84 -23.23 -27.37
CA GLN A 51 -17.07 -22.66 -26.28
C GLN A 51 -16.28 -21.52 -26.90
N SER A 52 -16.59 -20.29 -26.50
CA SER A 52 -15.77 -19.14 -26.84
C SER A 52 -14.33 -19.50 -26.53
N GLU A 53 -13.41 -19.29 -27.48
CA GLU A 53 -11.99 -19.42 -27.22
C GLU A 53 -11.69 -18.68 -25.91
N PRO A 54 -10.96 -19.29 -24.96
CA PRO A 54 -10.63 -18.61 -23.72
C PRO A 54 -9.93 -17.30 -24.08
N GLU A 55 -10.55 -16.18 -23.70
CA GLU A 55 -9.97 -14.85 -23.85
C GLU A 55 -8.50 -14.90 -23.43
N PRO A 56 -7.57 -14.38 -24.26
CA PRO A 56 -6.16 -14.44 -23.94
C PRO A 56 -5.94 -13.79 -22.57
N SER A 57 -5.42 -14.59 -21.64
CA SER A 57 -5.17 -14.18 -20.26
C SER A 57 -4.43 -12.82 -20.18
N LYS A 58 -5.02 -11.90 -19.41
CA LYS A 58 -4.74 -10.45 -19.43
C LYS A 58 -3.26 -10.09 -19.27
N TRP A 59 -2.50 -10.84 -18.48
CA TRP A 59 -1.10 -10.52 -18.15
C TRP A 59 -0.10 -11.63 -18.52
N LYS A 60 -0.52 -12.62 -19.31
CA LYS A 60 0.32 -13.80 -19.61
C LYS A 60 1.66 -13.46 -20.28
N SER A 61 1.71 -12.42 -21.11
CA SER A 61 2.92 -12.01 -21.84
C SER A 61 3.82 -11.02 -21.09
N ALA A 62 3.38 -10.52 -19.92
CA ALA A 62 4.11 -9.50 -19.18
C ALA A 62 5.45 -10.03 -18.65
N ARG A 63 6.47 -9.17 -18.62
CA ARG A 63 7.84 -9.52 -18.24
C ARG A 63 8.28 -8.69 -17.05
N ALA A 64 9.26 -9.18 -16.29
CA ALA A 64 9.85 -8.41 -15.21
C ALA A 64 10.36 -7.04 -15.73
N GLY A 65 9.98 -5.97 -15.03
CA GLY A 65 10.24 -4.58 -15.42
C GLY A 65 9.16 -3.92 -16.27
N ASP A 66 8.17 -4.69 -16.78
CA ASP A 66 7.03 -4.11 -17.47
C ASP A 66 6.18 -3.30 -16.49
N MET A 67 5.70 -2.15 -16.96
CA MET A 67 4.75 -1.32 -16.23
C MET A 67 3.35 -1.65 -16.72
N LEU A 68 2.41 -1.85 -15.79
CA LEU A 68 1.02 -2.15 -16.10
C LEU A 68 0.12 -1.07 -15.50
N ASP A 69 -0.83 -0.59 -16.29
CA ASP A 69 -2.00 0.16 -15.81
C ASP A 69 -3.10 -0.83 -15.42
N VAL A 70 -3.51 -0.78 -14.17
CA VAL A 70 -4.47 -1.71 -13.57
C VAL A 70 -5.41 -0.98 -12.62
N THR A 71 -6.54 -1.60 -12.30
CA THR A 71 -7.40 -1.09 -11.24
C THR A 71 -6.99 -1.68 -9.89
N LEU A 72 -7.26 -1.00 -8.77
CA LEU A 72 -7.04 -1.57 -7.44
C LEU A 72 -7.78 -2.90 -7.24
N GLY A 73 -8.92 -3.10 -7.91
CA GLY A 73 -9.70 -4.34 -7.89
C GLY A 73 -9.02 -5.53 -8.58
N ASP A 74 -8.09 -5.28 -9.51
CA ASP A 74 -7.28 -6.32 -10.18
C ASP A 74 -6.23 -6.95 -9.25
N LEU A 75 -5.89 -6.25 -8.16
CA LEU A 75 -4.77 -6.61 -7.30
C LEU A 75 -5.18 -7.59 -6.18
N ARG A 76 -4.30 -8.55 -5.90
CA ARG A 76 -4.43 -9.50 -4.78
C ARG A 76 -3.28 -9.35 -3.79
N PRO A 77 -3.56 -9.33 -2.48
CA PRO A 77 -2.51 -9.23 -1.47
C PRO A 77 -1.75 -10.56 -1.32
N THR A 78 -0.50 -10.45 -0.88
CA THR A 78 0.40 -11.56 -0.54
C THR A 78 0.64 -11.68 0.95
N GLN A 79 -0.09 -10.90 1.76
CA GLN A 79 -0.02 -10.88 3.21
C GLN A 79 -1.42 -10.96 3.83
N GLY A 80 -1.53 -11.57 5.01
CA GLY A 80 -2.82 -11.72 5.71
C GLY A 80 -3.23 -10.51 6.56
N ALA A 81 -2.32 -9.58 6.81
CA ALA A 81 -2.54 -8.46 7.71
C ALA A 81 -1.83 -7.18 7.27
N ILE A 82 -2.27 -6.05 7.81
CA ILE A 82 -1.66 -4.72 7.70
C ILE A 82 -1.82 -3.99 9.05
N GLY A 83 -1.07 -2.91 9.25
CA GLY A 83 -1.22 -2.06 10.43
C GLY A 83 -2.28 -0.98 10.17
N TYR A 84 -3.43 -1.07 10.83
CA TYR A 84 -4.55 -0.16 10.56
C TYR A 84 -4.23 1.29 10.92
N ASP A 85 -3.47 1.55 11.99
CA ASP A 85 -3.18 2.92 12.40
C ASP A 85 -2.29 3.66 11.40
N GLN A 86 -1.51 2.95 10.58
CA GLN A 86 -0.79 3.57 9.45
C GLN A 86 -1.77 4.05 8.37
N ILE A 87 -2.87 3.31 8.14
CA ILE A 87 -3.93 3.71 7.20
C ILE A 87 -4.75 4.85 7.80
N TYR A 88 -5.13 4.76 9.07
CA TYR A 88 -5.86 5.83 9.77
C TYR A 88 -5.06 7.13 9.85
N TYR A 89 -3.72 7.05 9.99
CA TYR A 89 -2.85 8.20 9.83
C TYR A 89 -3.03 8.85 8.45
N LYS A 90 -2.91 8.07 7.36
CA LYS A 90 -3.06 8.59 5.99
C LYS A 90 -4.44 9.20 5.78
N LEU A 91 -5.51 8.47 6.09
CA LEU A 91 -6.89 8.93 5.93
C LEU A 91 -7.18 10.19 6.76
N GLY A 92 -6.76 10.21 8.03
CA GLY A 92 -6.89 11.39 8.89
C GLY A 92 -6.13 12.61 8.38
N ARG A 93 -4.97 12.39 7.75
CA ARG A 93 -4.22 13.46 7.10
C ARG A 93 -4.92 13.94 5.84
N TYR A 94 -5.43 13.05 4.99
CA TYR A 94 -6.13 13.40 3.75
C TYR A 94 -7.40 14.23 4.02
N GLU A 95 -8.15 13.92 5.07
CA GLU A 95 -9.35 14.68 5.45
C GLU A 95 -9.04 16.11 5.92
N ARG A 96 -7.86 16.32 6.52
CA ARG A 96 -7.43 17.63 7.04
C ARG A 96 -6.58 18.43 6.03
N GLN A 97 -5.88 17.72 5.16
CA GLN A 97 -4.94 18.24 4.16
C GLN A 97 -5.21 17.52 2.83
N PRO A 98 -6.23 17.94 2.06
CA PRO A 98 -6.61 17.26 0.82
C PRO A 98 -5.50 17.17 -0.22
N ASP A 99 -4.57 18.14 -0.23
CA ASP A 99 -3.36 18.11 -1.06
C ASP A 99 -2.55 16.84 -0.82
N LYS A 100 -2.48 16.35 0.42
CA LYS A 100 -1.65 15.20 0.79
C LYS A 100 -2.14 13.88 0.24
N LYS A 101 -3.43 13.78 -0.10
CA LYS A 101 -3.94 12.63 -0.85
C LYS A 101 -3.28 12.56 -2.24
N PHE A 102 -3.31 13.68 -2.96
CA PHE A 102 -2.74 13.76 -4.31
C PHE A 102 -1.21 13.72 -4.28
N ASP A 103 -0.59 14.33 -3.28
CA ASP A 103 0.86 14.31 -3.08
C ASP A 103 1.38 12.86 -2.92
N ASP A 104 0.77 12.10 -2.00
CA ASP A 104 1.10 10.69 -1.81
C ASP A 104 0.78 9.88 -3.08
N PHE A 105 -0.37 10.10 -3.73
CA PHE A 105 -0.77 9.36 -4.93
C PHE A 105 0.18 9.60 -6.11
N CYS A 106 0.51 10.85 -6.41
CA CYS A 106 1.51 11.19 -7.43
C CYS A 106 2.87 10.53 -7.13
N ALA A 107 3.26 10.48 -5.85
CA ALA A 107 4.55 9.92 -5.45
C ALA A 107 4.58 8.40 -5.63
N ASP A 108 3.51 7.71 -5.20
CA ASP A 108 3.35 6.27 -5.36
C ASP A 108 3.17 5.89 -6.85
N GLU A 109 2.68 6.81 -7.68
CA GLU A 109 2.63 6.71 -9.14
C GLU A 109 3.97 7.05 -9.82
N GLY A 110 5.03 7.42 -9.08
CA GLY A 110 6.33 7.76 -9.67
C GLY A 110 6.35 9.05 -10.46
N LEU A 111 5.43 9.97 -10.14
CA LEU A 111 5.29 11.29 -10.78
C LEU A 111 5.69 12.44 -9.84
N GLY A 112 6.47 12.14 -8.80
CA GLY A 112 6.84 13.11 -7.76
C GLY A 112 5.63 13.49 -6.88
N GLY A 113 5.66 14.66 -6.25
CA GLY A 113 4.50 15.13 -5.48
C GLY A 113 3.39 15.73 -6.35
N ILE A 114 2.40 16.33 -5.70
CA ILE A 114 1.42 17.19 -6.39
C ILE A 114 2.11 18.50 -6.81
N ALA A 115 1.83 19.01 -8.01
CA ALA A 115 2.39 20.29 -8.44
C ALA A 115 1.79 21.46 -7.61
N PRO A 116 2.48 22.60 -7.50
CA PRO A 116 1.90 23.81 -6.91
C PRO A 116 0.59 24.20 -7.59
N ASN A 117 -0.48 24.38 -6.83
CA ASN A 117 -1.85 24.60 -7.33
C ASN A 117 -2.34 23.50 -8.30
N GLY A 118 -1.79 22.28 -8.17
CA GLY A 118 -2.05 21.16 -9.07
C GLY A 118 -3.37 20.42 -8.80
N TYR A 119 -4.27 20.95 -7.98
CA TYR A 119 -5.59 20.38 -7.77
C TYR A 119 -6.60 21.46 -7.39
N ALA A 120 -7.88 21.15 -7.53
CA ALA A 120 -9.01 21.98 -7.14
C ALA A 120 -9.92 21.22 -6.15
N ALA A 121 -10.88 21.92 -5.53
CA ALA A 121 -11.76 21.34 -4.52
C ALA A 121 -12.57 20.13 -5.05
N GLN A 122 -12.92 20.14 -6.33
CA GLN A 122 -13.65 19.05 -7.01
C GLN A 122 -12.76 17.95 -7.61
N SER A 123 -11.43 18.06 -7.49
CA SER A 123 -10.52 17.07 -8.05
C SER A 123 -10.70 15.72 -7.37
N THR A 124 -10.56 14.64 -8.13
CA THR A 124 -10.69 13.28 -7.63
C THR A 124 -9.60 12.38 -8.20
N LEU A 125 -9.26 11.31 -7.47
CA LEU A 125 -8.27 10.33 -7.96
C LEU A 125 -8.77 9.58 -9.21
N HIS A 126 -10.09 9.41 -9.37
CA HIS A 126 -10.70 8.81 -10.57
C HIS A 126 -10.66 9.71 -11.82
N ASP A 127 -10.41 11.01 -11.64
CA ASP A 127 -10.28 11.95 -12.76
C ASP A 127 -8.83 12.46 -12.83
N PRO A 128 -7.92 11.75 -13.52
CA PRO A 128 -6.52 12.17 -13.66
C PRO A 128 -6.34 13.48 -14.42
N ALA A 129 -7.37 13.99 -15.12
CA ALA A 129 -7.31 15.32 -15.72
C ALA A 129 -7.64 16.44 -14.73
N SER A 130 -8.19 16.10 -13.55
CA SER A 130 -8.56 17.07 -12.52
C SER A 130 -7.40 17.49 -11.62
N TYR A 131 -6.23 16.83 -11.69
CA TYR A 131 -5.04 17.18 -10.92
C TYR A 131 -3.76 17.00 -11.75
N GLN A 132 -2.66 17.61 -11.30
CA GLN A 132 -1.38 17.63 -11.99
C GLN A 132 -0.24 17.29 -11.04
N CYS A 133 0.40 16.14 -11.26
CA CYS A 133 1.62 15.76 -10.57
C CYS A 133 2.81 16.63 -11.01
N ALA A 134 3.86 16.68 -10.19
CA ALA A 134 5.06 17.48 -10.45
C ALA A 134 5.82 17.01 -11.70
N ALA A 135 5.81 15.70 -11.97
CA ALA A 135 6.42 15.10 -13.15
C ALA A 135 5.37 14.62 -14.16
N SER A 136 5.73 14.56 -15.44
CA SER A 136 4.86 14.04 -16.50
C SER A 136 4.92 12.52 -16.59
N ALA A 137 3.89 11.90 -17.19
CA ALA A 137 3.83 10.46 -17.39
C ALA A 137 5.06 9.88 -18.14
N ASP A 138 5.64 10.65 -19.06
CA ASP A 138 6.84 10.26 -19.82
C ASP A 138 8.09 10.14 -18.94
N SER A 139 8.11 10.82 -17.79
CA SER A 139 9.22 10.85 -16.83
C SER A 139 9.02 9.93 -15.63
N ARG A 140 8.00 9.06 -15.66
CA ARG A 140 7.60 8.22 -14.54
C ARG A 140 8.75 7.36 -14.01
N GLU A 141 9.06 7.52 -12.72
CA GLU A 141 10.04 6.71 -12.03
C GLU A 141 9.48 5.31 -11.72
N ARG A 142 9.84 4.31 -12.52
CA ARG A 142 9.30 2.95 -12.35
C ARG A 142 9.78 2.26 -11.06
N SER A 143 10.90 2.67 -10.49
CA SER A 143 11.47 2.07 -9.27
C SER A 143 10.63 2.28 -8.01
N VAL A 144 9.72 3.25 -8.01
CA VAL A 144 8.84 3.50 -6.85
C VAL A 144 7.47 2.82 -6.99
N LEU A 145 7.14 2.30 -8.18
CA LEU A 145 5.85 1.65 -8.41
C LEU A 145 5.73 0.36 -7.61
N ASN A 146 4.51 0.04 -7.20
CA ASN A 146 4.24 -1.14 -6.40
C ASN A 146 4.55 -2.42 -7.19
N PRO A 147 5.38 -3.33 -6.66
CA PRO A 147 5.78 -4.53 -7.37
C PRO A 147 4.71 -5.63 -7.31
N VAL A 148 4.40 -6.22 -8.47
CA VAL A 148 3.44 -7.33 -8.61
C VAL A 148 4.08 -8.58 -9.20
N VAL A 149 3.57 -9.75 -8.83
CA VAL A 149 3.90 -11.03 -9.45
C VAL A 149 2.72 -11.52 -10.26
N VAL A 150 2.95 -11.89 -11.51
CA VAL A 150 1.93 -12.50 -12.36
C VAL A 150 1.70 -13.95 -11.91
N GLY A 151 0.47 -14.25 -11.52
CA GLY A 151 0.03 -15.54 -11.03
C GLY A 151 -0.29 -16.57 -12.11
N PRO A 152 -0.80 -17.75 -11.71
CA PRO A 152 -1.14 -18.85 -12.62
C PRO A 152 -2.00 -18.38 -13.80
N ASN A 153 -1.75 -18.95 -14.98
CA ASN A 153 -2.40 -18.64 -16.26
C ASN A 153 -2.17 -17.22 -16.80
N GLY A 154 -1.76 -16.26 -15.96
CA GLY A 154 -1.64 -14.83 -16.29
C GLY A 154 -2.85 -13.99 -15.86
N ASP A 155 -3.74 -14.53 -15.03
CA ASP A 155 -5.05 -13.95 -14.71
C ASP A 155 -5.12 -13.22 -13.37
N THR A 156 -4.01 -13.13 -12.64
CA THR A 156 -4.00 -12.50 -11.31
C THR A 156 -2.67 -11.81 -11.06
N LEU A 157 -2.71 -10.61 -10.47
CA LEU A 157 -1.55 -9.87 -10.03
C LEU A 157 -1.46 -9.89 -8.50
N TYR A 158 -0.37 -10.44 -7.98
CA TYR A 158 -0.09 -10.52 -6.56
C TYR A 158 0.86 -9.42 -6.13
N VAL A 159 0.37 -8.45 -5.35
CA VAL A 159 1.16 -7.32 -4.86
C VAL A 159 2.13 -7.79 -3.79
N THR A 160 3.42 -7.49 -3.91
CA THR A 160 4.48 -7.91 -2.96
C THR A 160 4.94 -6.81 -2.02
N ASP A 161 4.74 -5.54 -2.36
CA ASP A 161 4.92 -4.38 -1.48
C ASP A 161 3.85 -3.32 -1.79
N GLY A 162 3.58 -2.42 -0.86
CA GLY A 162 2.63 -1.32 -1.04
C GLY A 162 1.23 -1.53 -0.48
N HIS A 163 0.96 -2.64 0.21
CA HIS A 163 -0.40 -2.99 0.67
C HIS A 163 -1.06 -1.88 1.50
N HIS A 164 -0.31 -1.16 2.35
CA HIS A 164 -0.85 -0.04 3.13
C HIS A 164 -1.23 1.17 2.29
N GLY A 165 -0.40 1.56 1.31
CA GLY A 165 -0.65 2.70 0.43
C GLY A 165 -1.86 2.44 -0.45
N LEU A 166 -1.85 1.29 -1.14
CA LEU A 166 -2.96 0.86 -1.98
C LEU A 166 -4.26 0.67 -1.19
N SER A 167 -4.19 0.13 0.04
CA SER A 167 -5.36 0.04 0.92
C SER A 167 -5.86 1.42 1.37
N ALA A 168 -4.97 2.40 1.61
CA ALA A 168 -5.40 3.75 1.95
C ALA A 168 -6.14 4.42 0.77
N TYR A 169 -5.70 4.21 -0.48
CA TYR A 169 -6.45 4.65 -1.66
C TYR A 169 -7.75 3.89 -1.83
N TYR A 170 -7.79 2.59 -1.49
CA TYR A 170 -9.02 1.81 -1.50
C TYR A 170 -10.08 2.37 -0.53
N GLU A 171 -9.65 2.80 0.66
CA GLU A 171 -10.54 3.36 1.71
C GLU A 171 -10.88 4.85 1.49
N THR A 172 -10.20 5.52 0.56
CA THR A 172 -10.48 6.92 0.26
C THR A 172 -11.82 7.05 -0.47
N PRO A 173 -12.69 8.03 -0.16
CA PRO A 173 -14.04 8.14 -0.74
C PRO A 173 -14.09 8.16 -2.28
N ASP A 174 -13.10 8.78 -2.91
CA ASP A 174 -12.92 8.85 -4.36
C ASP A 174 -11.87 7.87 -4.90
N GLY A 175 -11.68 6.75 -4.20
CA GLY A 175 -10.83 5.64 -4.63
C GLY A 175 -11.62 4.33 -4.79
N GLY A 176 -11.15 3.26 -4.14
CA GLY A 176 -11.79 1.94 -4.21
C GLY A 176 -11.40 1.12 -5.44
N ALA A 177 -12.11 0.00 -5.65
CA ALA A 177 -11.77 -0.99 -6.69
C ALA A 177 -11.55 -0.43 -8.11
N PRO A 178 -12.32 0.56 -8.61
CA PRO A 178 -12.15 1.08 -9.97
C PRO A 178 -10.93 2.00 -10.15
N LEU A 179 -10.28 2.42 -9.05
CA LEU A 179 -9.20 3.40 -9.13
C LEU A 179 -8.02 2.80 -9.89
N HIS A 180 -7.57 3.50 -10.94
CA HIS A 180 -6.40 3.12 -11.71
C HIS A 180 -5.11 3.46 -10.97
N VAL A 181 -4.13 2.55 -11.06
CA VAL A 181 -2.78 2.69 -10.53
C VAL A 181 -1.79 2.04 -11.49
N HIS A 182 -0.53 2.45 -11.41
CA HIS A 182 0.54 1.78 -12.14
C HIS A 182 1.35 0.87 -11.21
N VAL A 183 1.62 -0.33 -11.70
CA VAL A 183 2.44 -1.34 -11.01
C VAL A 183 3.60 -1.76 -11.90
N VAL A 184 4.64 -2.30 -11.29
CA VAL A 184 5.77 -2.90 -12.01
C VAL A 184 5.80 -4.40 -11.80
N VAL A 185 5.96 -5.17 -12.88
CA VAL A 185 6.09 -6.62 -12.79
C VAL A 185 7.44 -6.96 -12.17
N LYS A 186 7.41 -7.59 -11.00
CA LYS A 186 8.59 -8.12 -10.30
C LYS A 186 9.00 -9.47 -10.86
N ASP A 187 8.03 -10.34 -11.10
CA ASP A 187 8.25 -11.70 -11.62
C ASP A 187 6.98 -12.18 -12.36
N ASN A 188 7.16 -13.12 -13.28
CA ASN A 188 6.04 -13.78 -13.95
C ASN A 188 6.12 -15.29 -13.70
N LEU A 189 5.21 -15.77 -12.84
CA LEU A 189 5.13 -17.16 -12.42
C LEU A 189 3.94 -17.90 -13.03
N ASN A 190 3.41 -17.42 -14.17
CA ASN A 190 2.20 -17.97 -14.78
C ASN A 190 2.32 -19.42 -15.26
N ALA A 191 3.54 -19.93 -15.42
CA ALA A 191 3.83 -21.32 -15.77
C ALA A 191 3.58 -22.29 -14.61
N TYR A 192 3.48 -21.79 -13.38
CA TYR A 192 3.18 -22.58 -12.19
C TYR A 192 1.69 -22.48 -11.83
N SER A 193 1.16 -23.54 -11.22
CA SER A 193 -0.23 -23.59 -10.74
C SER A 193 -0.34 -24.33 -9.41
N GLY A 194 -1.47 -24.17 -8.72
CA GLY A 194 -1.76 -24.86 -7.47
C GLY A 194 -0.64 -24.73 -6.43
N ASN A 195 -0.26 -25.85 -5.80
CA ASN A 195 0.78 -25.87 -4.78
C ASN A 195 2.17 -25.46 -5.31
N ALA A 196 2.47 -25.76 -6.58
CA ALA A 196 3.75 -25.39 -7.17
C ALA A 196 3.90 -23.87 -7.24
N PHE A 197 2.86 -23.15 -7.63
CA PHE A 197 2.86 -21.68 -7.64
C PHE A 197 3.13 -21.10 -6.24
N TRP A 198 2.39 -21.57 -5.22
CA TRP A 198 2.55 -21.07 -3.86
C TRP A 198 3.93 -21.39 -3.26
N GLN A 199 4.50 -22.56 -3.59
CA GLN A 199 5.87 -22.88 -3.21
C GLN A 199 6.87 -21.91 -3.86
N GLN A 200 6.72 -21.61 -5.15
CA GLN A 200 7.59 -20.66 -5.84
C GLN A 200 7.50 -19.24 -5.24
N MET A 201 6.30 -18.80 -4.87
CA MET A 201 6.07 -17.53 -4.17
C MET A 201 6.75 -17.52 -2.78
N GLN A 202 6.64 -18.62 -2.03
CA GLN A 202 7.24 -18.76 -0.70
C GLN A 202 8.77 -18.79 -0.76
N ASP A 203 9.35 -19.56 -1.68
CA ASP A 203 10.81 -19.74 -1.82
C ASP A 203 11.51 -18.45 -2.25
N ARG A 204 10.83 -17.59 -3.01
CA ARG A 204 11.31 -16.26 -3.40
C ARG A 204 11.06 -15.17 -2.36
N GLY A 205 10.38 -15.51 -1.26
CA GLY A 205 10.05 -14.54 -0.21
C GLY A 205 8.93 -13.56 -0.58
N TYR A 206 8.10 -13.86 -1.57
CA TYR A 206 7.01 -13.01 -2.05
C TYR A 206 5.70 -13.16 -1.27
N LEU A 207 5.74 -13.84 -0.13
CA LEU A 207 4.57 -14.06 0.73
C LEU A 207 4.88 -13.71 2.17
N ARG A 208 3.85 -13.18 2.83
CA ARG A 208 3.73 -13.17 4.28
C ARG A 208 2.47 -13.92 4.71
N LEU A 209 2.60 -15.22 4.88
CA LEU A 209 1.52 -16.09 5.34
C LEU A 209 1.33 -16.04 6.87
N LYS A 210 1.09 -14.84 7.40
CA LYS A 210 0.68 -14.63 8.80
C LYS A 210 -0.53 -13.70 8.90
N ASP A 211 -1.36 -13.91 9.91
CA ASP A 211 -2.54 -13.09 10.21
C ASP A 211 -2.20 -11.88 11.12
N GLY A 212 -3.24 -11.18 11.58
CA GLY A 212 -3.12 -9.98 12.42
C GLY A 212 -2.46 -10.22 13.78
N ASP A 213 -2.48 -11.46 14.27
CA ASP A 213 -1.88 -11.86 15.54
C ASP A 213 -0.46 -12.44 15.33
N GLY A 214 0.05 -12.38 14.09
CA GLY A 214 1.31 -13.00 13.70
C GLY A 214 1.25 -14.53 13.63
N GLN A 215 0.05 -15.14 13.62
CA GLN A 215 -0.10 -16.58 13.51
C GLN A 215 -0.03 -17.02 12.06
N ARG A 216 0.58 -18.19 11.82
CA ARG A 216 0.71 -18.74 10.47
C ARG A 216 -0.65 -19.00 9.83
N ILE A 217 -0.79 -18.63 8.57
CA ILE A 217 -1.93 -18.98 7.72
C ILE A 217 -1.47 -19.79 6.50
N THR A 218 -2.42 -20.33 5.75
CA THR A 218 -2.20 -20.97 4.45
C THR A 218 -2.60 -20.03 3.31
N PRO A 219 -2.13 -20.25 2.06
CA PRO A 219 -2.44 -19.34 0.95
C PRO A 219 -3.93 -19.15 0.66
N ASP A 220 -4.77 -20.16 0.89
CA ASP A 220 -6.23 -20.09 0.74
C ASP A 220 -6.90 -19.13 1.75
N ARG A 221 -6.17 -18.71 2.79
CA ARG A 221 -6.61 -17.72 3.78
C ARG A 221 -6.13 -16.31 3.46
N LEU A 222 -5.40 -16.11 2.37
CA LEU A 222 -5.04 -14.76 1.93
C LEU A 222 -6.30 -13.97 1.56
N PRO A 223 -6.33 -12.65 1.84
CA PRO A 223 -7.48 -11.82 1.51
C PRO A 223 -7.71 -11.75 0.00
N THR A 224 -8.96 -11.50 -0.39
CA THR A 224 -9.36 -11.46 -1.80
C THR A 224 -9.16 -10.09 -2.45
N GLY A 225 -8.74 -9.07 -1.69
CA GLY A 225 -8.47 -7.75 -2.20
C GLY A 225 -7.78 -6.84 -1.18
N LEU A 226 -7.49 -5.62 -1.61
CA LEU A 226 -6.87 -4.57 -0.81
C LEU A 226 -7.95 -3.78 -0.04
N GLY A 227 -7.57 -3.07 1.02
CA GLY A 227 -8.52 -2.37 1.89
C GLY A 227 -8.90 -3.15 3.15
N LEU A 228 -9.45 -2.44 4.12
CA LEU A 228 -9.74 -2.89 5.48
C LEU A 228 -10.91 -3.88 5.54
N LYS A 229 -11.84 -3.79 4.58
CA LYS A 229 -13.05 -4.63 4.53
C LYS A 229 -12.90 -5.87 3.64
N LEU A 230 -11.79 -6.02 2.92
CA LEU A 230 -11.55 -7.14 2.00
C LEU A 230 -10.70 -8.27 2.59
N GLY A 231 -10.55 -8.30 3.92
CA GLY A 231 -10.00 -9.43 4.67
C GLY A 231 -8.57 -9.25 5.19
N LEU A 232 -7.88 -8.16 4.85
CA LEU A 232 -6.60 -7.81 5.48
C LEU A 232 -6.84 -7.50 6.96
N ARG A 233 -6.35 -8.35 7.87
CA ARG A 233 -6.55 -8.16 9.31
C ARG A 233 -5.66 -7.04 9.87
N ASN A 234 -6.08 -6.44 10.97
CA ASN A 234 -5.23 -5.51 11.71
C ASN A 234 -4.12 -6.27 12.45
N ASP A 235 -2.87 -5.88 12.25
CA ASP A 235 -1.70 -6.24 13.07
C ASP A 235 -1.25 -5.00 13.87
N PRO A 236 -1.55 -4.93 15.18
CA PRO A 236 -1.16 -3.80 16.03
C PRO A 236 0.35 -3.62 16.19
N TYR A 237 1.16 -4.68 16.13
CA TYR A 237 2.62 -4.52 16.18
C TYR A 237 3.15 -3.99 14.85
N ARG A 238 2.51 -4.33 13.72
CA ARG A 238 2.85 -3.72 12.43
C ARG A 238 2.54 -2.23 12.40
N SER A 239 1.45 -1.79 13.04
CA SER A 239 1.17 -0.37 13.27
C SER A 239 2.24 0.27 14.14
N LEU A 240 2.57 -0.35 15.28
CA LEU A 240 3.61 0.13 16.18
C LEU A 240 4.96 0.33 15.45
N VAL A 241 5.42 -0.66 14.70
CA VAL A 241 6.71 -0.61 13.98
C VAL A 241 6.72 0.44 12.87
N TYR A 242 5.57 0.77 12.28
CA TYR A 242 5.53 1.90 11.34
C TYR A 242 5.95 3.21 12.03
N PHE A 243 5.52 3.41 13.28
CA PHE A 243 5.84 4.60 14.06
C PHE A 243 7.22 4.56 14.73
N THR A 244 7.92 3.42 14.76
CA THR A 244 9.31 3.35 15.24
C THR A 244 10.35 3.69 14.16
N ARG A 245 9.92 3.96 12.92
CA ARG A 245 10.84 4.31 11.81
C ARG A 245 11.57 5.62 12.11
N ASP A 246 12.86 5.63 11.81
CA ASP A 246 13.84 6.70 12.10
C ASP A 246 14.00 7.01 13.61
N ILE A 247 13.50 6.12 14.46
CA ILE A 247 13.62 6.17 15.92
C ILE A 247 14.33 4.91 16.44
N GLY A 248 13.85 3.73 16.04
CA GLY A 248 14.45 2.43 16.39
C GLY A 248 15.13 1.70 15.21
N TYR A 249 14.77 2.05 13.97
CA TYR A 249 15.35 1.48 12.75
C TYR A 249 15.18 2.46 11.58
N ALA A 250 15.97 2.31 10.53
CA ALA A 250 15.80 2.99 9.25
C ALA A 250 15.69 1.97 8.11
N LYS A 251 14.86 2.22 7.09
CA LYS A 251 14.72 1.28 5.96
C LYS A 251 16.04 1.25 5.16
N PRO A 252 16.74 0.10 5.06
CA PRO A 252 17.94 0.00 4.25
C PRO A 252 17.61 0.09 2.76
N ALA A 253 18.56 0.53 1.93
CA ALA A 253 18.35 0.74 0.50
C ALA A 253 17.93 -0.54 -0.26
N GLY A 254 18.39 -1.71 0.19
CA GLY A 254 18.00 -3.03 -0.31
C GLY A 254 17.14 -3.80 0.67
N ALA A 255 16.15 -3.13 1.29
CA ALA A 255 15.27 -3.75 2.28
C ALA A 255 14.60 -5.02 1.74
N THR A 256 14.59 -6.06 2.58
CA THR A 256 13.77 -7.25 2.33
C THR A 256 12.29 -6.89 2.28
N ASP A 257 11.52 -7.60 1.45
CA ASP A 257 10.06 -7.53 1.50
C ASP A 257 9.58 -7.80 2.94
N TYR A 258 8.52 -7.10 3.34
CA TYR A 258 7.91 -7.21 4.67
C TYR A 258 8.82 -6.86 5.86
N LEU A 259 9.88 -6.06 5.68
CA LEU A 259 10.84 -5.68 6.74
C LEU A 259 10.19 -5.35 8.09
N GLU A 260 9.17 -4.49 8.12
CA GLU A 260 8.54 -4.07 9.38
C GLU A 260 7.82 -5.22 10.09
N PHE A 261 7.36 -6.22 9.34
CA PHE A 261 6.75 -7.39 9.95
C PHE A 261 7.76 -8.29 10.64
N TYR A 262 9.02 -8.35 10.19
CA TYR A 262 10.06 -9.04 10.93
C TYR A 262 10.28 -8.35 12.29
N TRP A 263 10.35 -7.02 12.34
CA TRP A 263 10.39 -6.31 13.62
C TRP A 263 9.13 -6.53 14.47
N ALA A 264 7.95 -6.56 13.87
CA ALA A 264 6.70 -6.82 14.58
C ALA A 264 6.68 -8.24 15.18
N ASP A 265 7.11 -9.23 14.41
CA ASP A 265 7.27 -10.63 14.79
C ASP A 265 8.32 -10.78 15.90
N TRP A 266 9.44 -10.07 15.81
CA TRP A 266 10.47 -10.04 16.84
C TRP A 266 9.96 -9.49 18.18
N LEU A 267 9.30 -8.32 18.16
CA LEU A 267 8.75 -7.68 19.36
C LEU A 267 7.74 -8.56 20.09
N ARG A 268 6.95 -9.36 19.36
CA ARG A 268 5.93 -10.25 19.94
C ARG A 268 6.48 -11.60 20.43
N MET A 269 7.67 -12.05 20.01
CA MET A 269 8.18 -13.42 20.26
C MET A 269 9.37 -13.56 21.23
N GLN A 270 10.19 -12.52 21.49
CA GLN A 270 11.49 -12.66 22.18
C GLN A 270 11.42 -12.52 23.73
N PRO A 271 12.43 -12.97 24.52
CA PRO A 271 12.23 -13.74 25.77
C PRO A 271 11.55 -12.98 26.91
N GLU A 272 11.54 -11.65 26.85
CA GLU A 272 10.58 -10.81 27.55
C GLU A 272 9.71 -10.11 26.52
N LYS A 273 8.59 -10.76 26.14
CA LYS A 273 7.62 -10.28 25.14
C LYS A 273 7.36 -8.79 25.36
N PHE A 274 7.52 -7.97 24.32
CA PHE A 274 7.04 -6.59 24.39
C PHE A 274 5.52 -6.63 24.48
N SER A 275 4.96 -6.47 25.68
CA SER A 275 3.52 -6.53 25.89
C SER A 275 2.87 -5.24 25.40
N LEU A 276 2.51 -5.19 24.11
CA LEU A 276 1.76 -4.06 23.56
C LEU A 276 0.42 -3.83 24.30
N ALA A 277 -0.19 -4.90 24.82
CA ALA A 277 -1.41 -4.83 25.62
C ALA A 277 -1.25 -4.07 26.95
N SER A 278 -0.01 -3.84 27.41
CA SER A 278 0.28 -2.99 28.58
C SER A 278 0.25 -1.49 28.27
N TYR A 279 0.02 -1.12 27.01
CA TYR A 279 -0.11 0.25 26.56
C TYR A 279 -1.52 0.52 26.04
N ASP A 280 -2.02 1.72 26.30
CA ASP A 280 -3.23 2.26 25.71
C ASP A 280 -2.91 2.96 24.39
N VAL A 281 -3.04 2.20 23.30
CA VAL A 281 -2.83 2.68 21.92
C VAL A 281 -4.00 3.51 21.37
N THR A 282 -4.98 3.84 22.20
CA THR A 282 -6.12 4.70 21.84
C THR A 282 -5.91 6.17 22.25
N ARG A 283 -4.79 6.47 22.91
CA ARG A 283 -4.37 7.82 23.28
C ARG A 283 -2.86 8.02 23.12
N ALA A 284 -2.43 9.27 22.99
CA ALA A 284 -1.01 9.57 22.79
C ALA A 284 -0.13 9.22 24.01
N GLY A 285 -0.56 9.62 25.21
CA GLY A 285 0.20 9.47 26.46
C GLY A 285 1.16 10.63 26.73
N SER A 286 1.47 10.87 28.02
CA SER A 286 2.50 11.83 28.42
C SER A 286 3.91 11.29 28.14
N THR A 287 4.79 12.16 27.67
CA THR A 287 6.20 11.83 27.40
C THR A 287 7.18 12.52 28.36
N ASP A 288 6.70 13.46 29.17
CA ASP A 288 7.50 14.19 30.16
C ASP A 288 7.40 13.52 31.55
N PRO A 289 8.50 13.43 32.32
CA PRO A 289 9.86 13.85 31.98
C PRO A 289 10.66 12.79 31.20
N ASN A 290 10.11 11.59 31.00
CA ASN A 290 10.78 10.49 30.31
C ASN A 290 9.73 9.61 29.61
N PRO A 291 9.73 9.48 28.27
CA PRO A 291 8.75 8.67 27.56
C PRO A 291 8.76 7.20 27.97
N ALA A 292 9.88 6.71 28.52
CA ALA A 292 9.97 5.32 28.94
C ALA A 292 9.08 4.97 30.15
N THR A 293 8.78 5.95 31.01
CA THR A 293 8.13 5.73 32.31
C THR A 293 7.03 6.74 32.66
N ALA A 294 6.88 7.81 31.88
CA ALA A 294 5.94 8.90 32.17
C ALA A 294 4.47 8.47 32.10
N ASP A 295 4.15 7.51 31.23
CA ASP A 295 2.80 7.06 30.95
C ASP A 295 2.85 5.71 30.20
N THR A 296 1.69 5.19 29.83
CA THR A 296 1.49 3.96 29.05
C THR A 296 0.69 4.22 27.78
N GLY A 297 0.77 5.42 27.18
CA GLY A 297 0.10 5.71 25.90
C GLY A 297 0.88 5.22 24.68
N TYR A 298 0.35 5.49 23.48
CA TYR A 298 0.95 5.05 22.22
C TYR A 298 2.38 5.59 22.01
N LEU A 299 2.64 6.85 22.36
CA LEU A 299 3.98 7.43 22.25
C LEU A 299 5.00 6.71 23.16
N ASN A 300 4.58 6.29 24.35
CA ASN A 300 5.40 5.50 25.26
C ASN A 300 5.68 4.12 24.68
N ALA A 301 4.68 3.48 24.05
CA ALA A 301 4.85 2.21 23.37
C ALA A 301 5.88 2.32 22.23
N VAL A 302 5.81 3.36 21.40
CA VAL A 302 6.77 3.60 20.30
C VAL A 302 8.17 3.80 20.85
N TRP A 303 8.35 4.62 21.88
CA TRP A 303 9.67 4.86 22.48
C TRP A 303 10.27 3.57 23.02
N ASN A 304 9.51 2.82 23.83
CA ASN A 304 9.99 1.60 24.47
C ASN A 304 10.23 0.46 23.48
N ALA A 305 9.41 0.34 22.44
CA ALA A 305 9.65 -0.60 21.34
C ALA A 305 10.92 -0.23 20.56
N SER A 306 11.08 1.06 20.23
CA SER A 306 12.29 1.56 19.54
C SER A 306 13.56 1.30 20.35
N ALA A 307 13.52 1.56 21.66
CA ALA A 307 14.64 1.30 22.56
C ALA A 307 15.01 -0.19 22.57
N ARG A 308 14.03 -1.09 22.59
CA ARG A 308 14.25 -2.54 22.48
C ARG A 308 14.83 -2.94 21.13
N MET A 309 14.33 -2.37 20.02
CA MET A 309 14.85 -2.65 18.68
C MET A 309 16.33 -2.27 18.57
N VAL A 310 16.72 -1.09 19.07
CA VAL A 310 18.12 -0.62 19.13
C VAL A 310 18.99 -1.52 20.02
N ALA A 311 18.44 -2.02 21.13
CA ALA A 311 19.14 -2.91 22.05
C ALA A 311 19.11 -4.40 21.65
N SER A 312 18.46 -4.75 20.53
CA SER A 312 18.36 -6.13 20.07
C SER A 312 19.74 -6.72 19.75
N THR A 313 19.88 -8.03 19.90
CA THR A 313 21.10 -8.78 19.54
C THR A 313 20.79 -9.75 18.41
N ASP A 314 21.79 -10.07 17.59
CA ASP A 314 21.60 -10.82 16.35
C ASP A 314 21.79 -12.34 16.57
N PRO A 315 21.05 -13.20 15.84
CA PRO A 315 19.98 -12.88 14.90
C PRO A 315 18.71 -12.40 15.61
N VAL A 316 18.00 -11.47 14.97
CA VAL A 316 16.78 -10.86 15.49
C VAL A 316 15.60 -11.82 15.26
N ILE A 317 15.24 -12.14 14.01
CA ILE A 317 14.13 -13.07 13.73
C ILE A 317 14.28 -13.76 12.37
N ASP A 318 13.85 -15.02 12.25
CA ASP A 318 13.83 -15.79 10.99
C ASP A 318 15.16 -15.73 10.21
N GLY A 319 16.29 -15.77 10.95
CA GLY A 319 17.65 -15.69 10.40
C GLY A 319 18.10 -14.30 9.96
N LYS A 320 17.27 -13.26 10.12
CA LYS A 320 17.63 -11.86 9.85
C LYS A 320 18.34 -11.23 11.03
N THR A 321 19.42 -10.52 10.77
CA THR A 321 20.13 -9.68 11.75
C THR A 321 19.44 -8.32 11.89
N GLY A 322 19.76 -7.59 12.94
CA GLY A 322 19.35 -6.20 13.12
C GLY A 322 19.88 -5.32 11.98
N ALA A 323 21.08 -5.59 11.46
CA ALA A 323 21.60 -4.90 10.28
C ALA A 323 20.73 -5.14 9.04
N ASP A 324 20.29 -6.38 8.77
CA ASP A 324 19.39 -6.71 7.65
C ASP A 324 18.05 -5.97 7.76
N LEU A 325 17.59 -5.74 9.00
CA LEU A 325 16.34 -5.05 9.32
C LEU A 325 16.53 -3.55 9.62
N GLY A 326 17.74 -3.02 9.41
CA GLY A 326 18.04 -1.59 9.54
C GLY A 326 18.01 -1.04 10.96
N ARG A 327 18.30 -1.85 11.98
CA ARG A 327 18.45 -1.43 13.38
C ARG A 327 19.26 -0.14 13.46
N ALA A 328 18.73 0.87 14.16
CA ALA A 328 19.45 2.12 14.36
C ALA A 328 20.59 1.94 15.37
N ASP A 329 21.72 2.62 15.15
CA ASP A 329 22.86 2.61 16.08
C ASP A 329 22.53 3.29 17.42
N GLN A 330 21.65 4.29 17.38
CA GLN A 330 21.21 5.05 18.55
C GLN A 330 19.71 5.30 18.50
N LEU A 331 19.05 5.17 19.65
CA LEU A 331 17.65 5.54 19.82
C LEU A 331 17.44 7.01 19.41
N ASN A 332 16.49 7.25 18.51
CA ASN A 332 16.16 8.58 17.98
C ASN A 332 17.39 9.31 17.40
N GLY A 333 18.36 8.57 16.85
CA GLY A 333 19.62 9.11 16.35
C GLY A 333 20.44 9.87 17.41
N GLY A 334 20.34 9.43 18.68
CA GLY A 334 21.03 10.04 19.82
C GLY A 334 20.37 11.33 20.34
N LYS A 335 19.25 11.75 19.76
CA LYS A 335 18.53 12.97 20.17
C LYS A 335 17.60 12.71 21.35
N LYS A 336 17.46 13.72 22.22
CA LYS A 336 16.45 13.72 23.30
C LYS A 336 15.05 13.58 22.71
N TYR A 337 14.09 13.05 23.49
CA TYR A 337 12.71 12.82 23.03
C TYR A 337 11.98 14.10 22.58
N ASN A 338 12.35 15.26 23.10
CA ASN A 338 11.85 16.57 22.68
C ASN A 338 12.64 17.19 21.51
N LYS A 339 13.39 16.37 20.78
CA LYS A 339 14.09 16.67 19.52
C LYS A 339 13.99 15.49 18.55
N GLY A 340 14.38 15.71 17.31
CA GLY A 340 14.51 14.63 16.32
C GLY A 340 13.17 14.09 15.82
N GLU A 341 13.16 12.83 15.39
CA GLU A 341 11.97 12.23 14.79
C GLU A 341 10.87 11.95 15.83
N PHE A 342 11.24 11.51 17.02
CA PHE A 342 10.27 11.30 18.10
C PHE A 342 9.54 12.60 18.47
N ASP A 343 10.22 13.75 18.42
CA ASP A 343 9.58 15.05 18.67
C ASP A 343 8.57 15.44 17.59
N LYS A 344 8.84 15.13 16.32
CA LYS A 344 7.85 15.31 15.24
C LYS A 344 6.66 14.38 15.44
N LEU A 345 6.90 13.13 15.82
CA LEU A 345 5.87 12.12 16.02
C LEU A 345 4.91 12.47 17.17
N ARG A 346 5.42 13.08 18.25
CA ARG A 346 4.61 13.42 19.44
C ARG A 346 3.81 14.71 19.32
N GLN A 347 3.93 15.48 18.23
CA GLN A 347 3.21 16.74 18.09
C GLN A 347 1.69 16.49 18.12
N PRO A 348 0.92 17.27 18.90
CA PRO A 348 -0.52 17.08 19.02
C PRO A 348 -1.26 17.46 17.73
N ILE A 349 -2.53 17.05 17.62
CA ILE A 349 -3.37 17.35 16.45
C ILE A 349 -3.59 18.85 16.22
N THR A 350 -3.41 19.67 17.27
CA THR A 350 -3.53 21.13 17.24
C THR A 350 -2.25 21.86 16.85
N ALA A 351 -1.13 21.16 16.66
CA ALA A 351 0.10 21.79 16.21
C ALA A 351 0.02 22.16 14.72
N ASP A 352 0.84 23.12 14.28
CA ASP A 352 0.95 23.49 12.85
C ASP A 352 1.39 22.30 11.98
N LYS A 353 2.19 21.40 12.55
CA LYS A 353 2.65 20.14 11.95
C LYS A 353 2.37 18.99 12.90
N PRO A 354 1.13 18.44 12.93
CA PRO A 354 0.80 17.32 13.79
C PRO A 354 1.62 16.07 13.48
N GLY A 355 1.86 15.26 14.52
CA GLY A 355 2.53 13.98 14.39
C GLY A 355 1.63 12.92 13.75
N LYS A 356 2.25 11.89 13.16
CA LYS A 356 1.51 10.81 12.48
C LYS A 356 0.52 10.09 13.42
N ILE A 357 0.90 9.88 14.68
CA ILE A 357 0.03 9.28 15.69
C ILE A 357 -1.17 10.19 16.00
N ALA A 358 -0.98 11.51 16.05
CA ALA A 358 -2.07 12.44 16.33
C ALA A 358 -3.17 12.36 15.25
N TYR A 359 -2.80 12.28 13.98
CA TYR A 359 -3.76 12.06 12.88
C TYR A 359 -4.48 10.72 13.01
N ALA A 360 -3.77 9.62 13.30
CA ALA A 360 -4.38 8.31 13.46
C ALA A 360 -5.40 8.28 14.60
N LEU A 361 -5.04 8.84 15.76
CA LEU A 361 -5.92 8.91 16.94
C LEU A 361 -7.13 9.81 16.69
N ASP A 362 -6.94 10.97 16.07
CA ASP A 362 -8.02 11.88 15.70
C ASP A 362 -8.99 11.25 14.70
N TYR A 363 -8.48 10.57 13.67
CA TYR A 363 -9.30 9.84 12.71
C TYR A 363 -10.13 8.77 13.41
N LYS A 364 -9.51 7.95 14.26
CA LYS A 364 -10.22 6.93 15.03
C LYS A 364 -11.34 7.52 15.89
N ALA A 365 -11.05 8.61 16.60
CA ALA A 365 -12.03 9.27 17.46
C ALA A 365 -13.23 9.81 16.67
N ARG A 366 -12.99 10.48 15.53
CA ARG A 366 -14.05 11.06 14.69
C ARG A 366 -14.90 10.00 13.98
N HIS A 367 -14.34 8.83 13.71
CA HIS A 367 -15.01 7.73 13.00
C HIS A 367 -15.46 6.58 13.92
N GLY A 368 -15.33 6.71 15.25
CA GLY A 368 -15.77 5.69 16.21
C GLY A 368 -14.98 4.37 16.13
N LEU A 369 -13.71 4.43 15.72
CA LEU A 369 -12.83 3.27 15.55
C LEU A 369 -12.01 3.03 16.82
N ARG A 370 -11.63 1.77 17.06
CA ARG A 370 -10.88 1.34 18.26
C ARG A 370 -9.39 1.27 18.05
#